data_AF-A0A963Q4G0-F1
#
_entry.id   AF-A0A963Q4G0-F1
#
_cell.length_a   1.000
_cell.length_b   1.000
_cell.length_c   1.000
_cell.angle_alpha   90.00
_cell.angle_beta   90.00
_cell.angle_gamma   90.00
#
_symmetry.space_group_name_H-M   'P 1'
#
loop_
_entity.id
_entity.type
_entity.pdbx_description
1 polymer ?
#
loop_
_entity_poly.entity_id
_entity_poly.type
_entity_poly.pdbx_seq_one_letter_code
_entity_poly.pdbx_strand_id
1 'polypeptide(L)' 'MLTEDGKHLYVSYDEYHNLIEKLAIRVHQSGWQFDTILCLARGGMRPGDILSRIFDKPLA' A
#
# COMPACT_ATOMS: atom_id res chain seq x y z
N MET A 1 -13.09 -1.44 -9.11
CA MET A 1 -13.81 -0.45 -8.28
C MET A 1 -14.62 0.44 -9.22
N LEU A 2 -15.79 0.90 -8.80
CA LEU A 2 -16.54 1.91 -9.55
C LEU A 2 -16.27 3.29 -8.95
N THR A 3 -16.22 4.31 -9.79
CA THR A 3 -16.24 5.71 -9.35
C THR A 3 -17.62 6.07 -8.82
N GLU A 4 -17.75 7.24 -8.17
CA GLU A 4 -19.04 7.72 -7.63
C GLU A 4 -20.12 7.83 -8.73
N ASP A 5 -19.72 8.13 -9.96
CA ASP A 5 -20.59 8.15 -11.15
C ASP A 5 -20.81 6.78 -11.82
N GLY A 6 -20.43 5.67 -11.18
CA GLY A 6 -20.68 4.31 -11.65
C GLY A 6 -19.77 3.79 -12.77
N LYS A 7 -18.67 4.50 -13.10
CA LYS A 7 -17.71 4.07 -14.14
C LYS A 7 -16.62 3.20 -13.56
N HIS A 8 -15.98 2.36 -14.37
CA HIS A 8 -14.80 1.62 -13.93
C HIS A 8 -13.65 2.57 -13.58
N LEU A 9 -13.09 2.41 -12.38
CA LEU A 9 -11.86 3.06 -11.97
C LEU A 9 -10.68 2.35 -12.60
N TYR A 10 -9.92 3.07 -13.42
CA TYR A 10 -8.63 2.64 -13.96
C TYR A 10 -7.54 3.49 -13.31
N VAL A 11 -6.51 2.82 -12.81
CA VAL A 11 -5.34 3.45 -12.18
C VAL A 11 -4.13 3.01 -12.96
N SER A 12 -3.27 3.95 -13.35
CA SER A 12 -2.02 3.61 -14.04
C SER A 12 -1.05 2.93 -13.08
N TYR A 13 -0.06 2.21 -13.61
CA TYR A 13 0.97 1.60 -12.77
C TYR A 13 1.72 2.64 -11.92
N ASP A 14 2.07 3.77 -12.53
CA ASP A 14 2.79 4.87 -11.87
C ASP A 14 1.95 5.51 -10.77
N GLU A 15 0.65 5.72 -11.02
CA GLU A 15 -0.28 6.24 -10.02
C GLU A 15 -0.43 5.26 -8.85
N TYR A 16 -0.56 3.96 -9.14
CA TYR A 16 -0.65 2.93 -8.12
C TYR A 16 0.61 2.89 -7.24
N HIS A 17 1.80 2.97 -7.83
CA HIS A 17 3.06 2.98 -7.08
C HIS A 17 3.20 4.23 -6.21
N ASN A 18 2.89 5.42 -6.77
CA ASN A 18 2.90 6.68 -6.04
C ASN A 18 1.93 6.66 -4.84
N LEU A 19 0.76 6.02 -4.98
CA LEU A 19 -0.18 5.86 -3.87
C LEU A 19 0.40 5.00 -2.73
N ILE A 20 1.20 3.99 -3.03
CA ILE A 20 1.88 3.15 -2.04
C ILE A 20 2.97 3.95 -1.31
N GLU A 21 3.76 4.76 -2.02
CA GLU A 21 4.75 5.64 -1.40
C GLU A 21 4.10 6.68 -0.48
N LYS A 22 3.01 7.31 -0.93
CA LYS A 22 2.23 8.24 -0.12
C LYS A 22 1.69 7.58 1.14
N LEU A 23 1.27 6.31 1.05
CA LEU A 23 0.86 5.54 2.22
C LEU A 23 2.03 5.32 3.18
N ALA A 24 3.21 4.94 2.67
CA ALA A 24 4.41 4.77 3.49
C ALA A 24 4.78 6.06 4.25
N ILE A 25 4.72 7.22 3.60
CA ILE A 25 4.96 8.52 4.25
C ILE A 25 3.97 8.75 5.39
N ARG A 26 2.67 8.50 5.17
CA ARG A 26 1.64 8.68 6.22
C ARG A 26 1.88 7.75 7.40
N VAL A 27 2.20 6.48 7.15
CA VAL A 27 2.52 5.51 8.21
C VAL A 27 3.73 5.98 9.01
N HIS A 28 4.81 6.41 8.36
CA HIS A 28 5.99 6.95 9.03
C HIS A 28 5.66 8.19 9.88
N GLN A 29 4.94 9.16 9.31
CA GLN A 29 4.56 10.40 9.99
C GLN A 29 3.61 10.18 11.17
N SER A 30 2.84 9.09 11.18
CA SER A 30 1.98 8.74 12.31
C SER A 30 2.75 8.43 13.59
N GLY A 31 4.05 8.09 13.49
CA GLY A 31 4.86 7.63 14.61
C GLY A 31 4.48 6.23 15.13
N TRP A 32 3.52 5.55 14.49
CA TRP A 32 3.09 4.21 14.87
C TRP A 32 4.24 3.21 14.79
N GLN A 33 4.44 2.46 15.86
CA GLN A 33 5.47 1.43 15.93
C GLN A 33 4.86 0.05 15.63
N PHE A 34 5.51 -0.70 14.76
CA PHE A 34 5.09 -2.04 14.36
C PHE A 34 6.32 -2.90 14.03
N ASP A 35 6.17 -4.20 14.21
CA ASP A 35 7.24 -5.19 13.95
C ASP A 35 6.95 -6.08 12.74
N THR A 36 5.70 -6.16 12.28
CA THR A 36 5.27 -7.08 11.22
C THR A 36 4.27 -6.41 10.28
N ILE A 37 4.34 -6.75 8.98
CA ILE A 37 3.35 -6.37 7.97
C ILE A 37 2.58 -7.61 7.55
N LEU A 38 1.26 -7.61 7.81
CA LEU A 38 0.35 -8.69 7.44
C LEU A 38 -0.35 -8.39 6.11
N CYS A 39 -0.26 -9.30 5.15
CA CYS A 39 -0.83 -9.12 3.82
C CYS A 39 -1.95 -10.08 3.50
N LEU A 40 -3.09 -9.52 3.08
CA LEU A 40 -4.22 -10.30 2.60
C LEU A 40 -4.14 -10.49 1.09
N ALA A 41 -3.82 -11.71 0.68
CA ALA A 41 -3.88 -12.11 -0.71
C ALA A 41 -5.35 -12.08 -1.23
N ARG A 42 -5.59 -11.76 -2.50
CA ARG A 42 -4.62 -11.58 -3.60
C ARG A 42 -4.25 -10.11 -3.89
N GLY A 43 -4.89 -9.14 -3.25
CA GLY A 43 -4.71 -7.71 -3.52
C GLY A 43 -3.59 -7.05 -2.71
N GLY A 44 -3.31 -7.53 -1.49
CA GLY A 44 -2.40 -6.89 -0.55
C GLY A 44 -0.91 -7.18 -0.77
N MET A 45 -0.56 -8.16 -1.62
CA MET A 45 0.84 -8.63 -1.75
C MET A 45 1.78 -7.54 -2.29
N ARG A 46 1.33 -6.72 -3.25
CA ARG A 46 2.14 -5.65 -3.86
C ARG A 46 2.45 -4.50 -2.88
N PRO A 47 1.45 -3.86 -2.24
CA PRO A 47 1.74 -2.84 -1.24
C PRO A 47 2.50 -3.44 -0.06
N GLY A 48 2.19 -4.68 0.32
CA GLY A 48 2.93 -5.43 1.32
C GLY A 48 4.43 -5.52 1.10
N ASP A 49 4.84 -6.06 -0.05
CA ASP A 49 6.26 -6.22 -0.41
C ASP A 49 7.00 -4.87 -0.49
N ILE A 50 6.34 -3.82 -0.97
CA ILE A 50 6.96 -2.49 -1.03
C ILE A 50 7.12 -1.92 0.39
N LEU A 51 6.08 -1.96 1.21
CA LEU A 51 6.14 -1.44 2.58
C LEU A 51 7.13 -2.23 3.45
N SER A 52 7.22 -3.55 3.28
CA SER A 52 8.16 -4.40 4.04
C SER A 52 9.61 -4.01 3.76
N ARG A 53 9.92 -3.64 2.52
CA ARG A 53 11.23 -3.14 2.12
C ARG A 53 11.51 -1.73 2.67
N ILE A 54 10.53 -0.83 2.59
CA ILE A 54 10.69 0.57 3.06
C ILE A 54 10.93 0.61 4.57
N PHE A 55 10.20 -0.20 5.34
CA PHE A 55 10.26 -0.19 6.80
C PHE A 55 11.24 -1.20 7.39
N ASP A 56 11.88 -2.01 6.56
CA ASP A 56 12.75 -3.10 6.98
C ASP A 56 12.06 -4.01 8.02
N LYS A 57 10.85 -4.50 7.67
CA LYS A 57 10.02 -5.36 8.51
C LYS A 57 9.64 -6.65 7.78
N PRO A 58 9.47 -7.77 8.50
CA PRO A 58 8.97 -9.01 7.92
C PRO A 58 7.58 -8.83 7.29
N LEU A 59 7.40 -9.51 6.16
CA LEU A 59 6.14 -9.67 5.44
C LEU A 59 5.55 -11.05 5.76
N ALA A 60 4.31 -11.09 6.24
CA ALA A 60 3.58 -12.32 6.59
C ALA A 60 2.28 -12.46 5.79
#